data_AF-A0A8H5BIN2-F1
#
_entry.id   AF-A0A8H5BIN2-F1
#
_cell.length_a   1.000
_cell.length_b   1.000
_cell.length_c   1.000
_cell.angle_alpha   90.00
_cell.angle_beta   90.00
_cell.angle_gamma   90.00
#
_symmetry.space_group_name_H-M   'P 1'
#
loop_
_entity.id
_entity.type
_entity.pdbx_description
1 polymer ?
#
loop_
_entity_poly.entity_id
_entity_poly.type
_entity_poly.pdbx_seq_one_letter_code
_entity_poly.pdbx_strand_id
1 'polypeptide(L)'
;MADAPNMAARLLYVAAATNRFSQAADIYTLSDSSSNATCPSLVAFGSSKLVALWDLDNEQQRGISETLPGSTGLITCVKFLAQDTIVAVNDAGVLTIWRHRANSQAGTAFSTPLARG
;
A
#
# COMPACT_ATOMS: atom_id res chain seq x y z
N MET A 1 39.30 -8.40 -8.25
CA MET A 1 38.00 -7.72 -8.41
C MET A 1 37.16 -8.21 -7.25
N ALA A 2 37.08 -7.43 -6.17
CA ALA A 2 36.47 -7.87 -4.93
C ALA A 2 34.95 -7.69 -5.03
N ASP A 3 34.19 -8.76 -4.79
CA ASP A 3 32.73 -8.71 -4.62
C ASP A 3 32.40 -7.74 -3.48
N ALA A 4 31.57 -6.74 -3.78
CA ALA A 4 31.04 -5.86 -2.76
C ALA A 4 30.15 -6.69 -1.81
N PRO A 5 30.24 -6.47 -0.48
CA PRO A 5 29.40 -7.20 0.47
C PRO A 5 27.94 -6.90 0.16
N ASN A 6 27.15 -7.97 -0.01
CA ASN A 6 25.68 -7.91 -0.12
C ASN A 6 25.14 -7.23 1.14
N MET A 7 24.87 -5.93 1.05
CA MET A 7 24.38 -5.12 2.15
C MET A 7 22.87 -5.35 2.28
N ALA A 8 22.51 -6.33 3.11
CA ALA A 8 21.12 -6.59 3.46
C ALA A 8 20.57 -5.42 4.27
N ALA A 9 19.77 -4.56 3.63
CA ALA A 9 18.99 -3.54 4.32
C ALA A 9 17.78 -4.21 4.99
N ARG A 10 17.57 -3.93 6.28
CA ARG A 10 16.44 -4.46 7.05
C ARG A 10 15.57 -3.29 7.52
N LEU A 11 14.32 -3.24 7.06
CA LEU A 11 13.35 -2.31 7.63
C LEU A 11 13.07 -2.69 9.08
N LEU A 12 13.32 -1.77 10.01
CA LEU A 12 13.08 -1.99 11.44
C LEU A 12 11.70 -1.49 11.87
N TYR A 13 11.23 -0.38 11.30
CA TYR A 13 9.97 0.26 11.70
C TYR A 13 9.45 1.17 10.60
N VAL A 14 8.13 1.15 10.38
CA VAL A 14 7.39 2.14 9.58
C VAL A 14 6.24 2.65 10.42
N ALA A 15 6.16 3.97 10.57
CA ALA A 15 4.98 4.66 11.07
C ALA A 15 4.40 5.52 9.96
N ALA A 16 3.09 5.41 9.78
CA ALA A 16 2.33 6.34 8.96
C ALA A 16 1.40 7.14 9.89
N ALA A 17 1.45 8.47 9.80
CA ALA A 17 0.45 9.32 10.43
C ALA A 17 -0.82 9.27 9.55
N THR A 18 -1.72 8.33 9.87
CA THR A 18 -2.95 8.12 9.11
C THR A 18 -4.11 8.96 9.69
N ASN A 19 -5.30 8.87 9.07
CA ASN A 19 -6.53 9.59 9.45
C ASN A 19 -7.10 9.20 10.84
N ARG A 20 -6.29 9.12 11.91
CA ARG A 20 -6.66 8.74 13.28
C ARG A 20 -7.16 7.30 13.45
N PHE A 21 -7.10 6.49 12.39
CA PHE A 21 -7.43 5.07 12.40
C PHE A 21 -6.16 4.25 12.19
N SER A 22 -5.77 3.43 13.17
CA SER A 22 -4.57 2.58 13.08
C SER A 22 -4.62 1.59 11.92
N GLN A 23 -5.82 1.21 11.49
CA GLN A 23 -6.05 0.29 10.37
C GLN A 23 -5.95 0.97 9.00
N ALA A 24 -5.82 2.29 8.94
CA ALA A 24 -5.70 3.04 7.69
C ALA A 24 -4.30 3.00 7.09
N ALA A 25 -3.46 2.05 7.49
CA ALA A 25 -2.20 1.73 6.80
C ALA A 25 -2.01 0.22 6.74
N ASP A 26 -1.31 -0.22 5.70
CA ASP A 26 -0.84 -1.58 5.55
C ASP A 26 0.47 -1.61 4.77
N ILE A 27 1.22 -2.71 4.89
CA ILE A 27 2.52 -2.89 4.24
C ILE A 27 2.51 -4.19 3.47
N TYR A 28 2.85 -4.12 2.19
CA TYR A 28 3.10 -5.29 1.37
C TYR A 28 4.57 -5.71 1.49
N THR A 29 4.78 -6.99 1.75
CA THR A 29 6.09 -7.59 1.85
C THR A 29 6.32 -8.63 0.76
N LEU A 30 7.54 -8.68 0.26
CA LEU A 30 8.03 -9.71 -0.64
C LEU A 30 8.81 -10.73 0.17
N SER A 31 8.48 -12.01 0.00
CA SER A 31 9.28 -13.12 0.51
C SER A 31 10.33 -13.50 -0.52
N ASP A 32 11.60 -13.33 -0.17
CA ASP A 32 12.69 -13.83 -1.01
C ASP A 32 12.91 -15.32 -0.72
N SER A 33 12.65 -16.14 -1.75
CA SER A 33 12.86 -17.59 -1.70
C SER A 33 14.32 -17.98 -1.44
N SER A 34 15.27 -17.09 -1.73
CA SER A 34 16.71 -17.37 -1.58
C SER A 34 17.27 -17.06 -0.20
N SER A 35 16.71 -16.07 0.51
CA SER A 35 17.24 -15.60 1.79
C SER A 35 16.34 -15.89 2.99
N ASN A 36 15.17 -16.52 2.78
CA ASN A 36 14.10 -16.69 3.79
C ASN A 36 13.72 -15.37 4.48
N ALA A 37 14.06 -14.24 3.85
CA ALA A 37 13.83 -12.91 4.37
C ALA A 37 12.53 -12.38 3.79
N THR A 38 11.75 -11.72 4.63
CA THR A 38 10.56 -10.97 4.22
C THR A 38 10.92 -9.49 4.24
N CYS A 39 10.95 -8.88 3.07
CA CYS A 39 11.35 -7.49 2.89
C CYS A 39 10.11 -6.65 2.52
N PRO A 40 9.86 -5.52 3.19
CA PRO A 40 8.76 -4.63 2.85
C PRO A 40 9.10 -3.86 1.59
N SER A 41 8.17 -3.85 0.65
CA SER A 41 8.36 -3.28 -0.69
C SER A 41 7.45 -2.08 -0.91
N LEU A 42 6.20 -2.14 -0.45
CA LEU A 42 5.21 -1.11 -0.69
C LEU A 42 4.39 -0.81 0.56
N VAL A 43 4.26 0.46 0.90
CA VAL A 43 3.39 0.93 1.99
C VAL A 43 2.15 1.57 1.38
N ALA A 44 0.97 1.22 1.86
CA ALA A 44 -0.28 1.89 1.50
C ALA A 44 -0.90 2.51 2.75
N PHE A 45 -1.32 3.78 2.67
CA PHE A 45 -1.96 4.45 3.79
C PHE A 45 -3.02 5.46 3.35
N GLY A 46 -4.04 5.63 4.18
CA GLY A 46 -5.11 6.59 3.98
C GLY A 46 -4.62 8.01 4.20
N SER A 47 -4.83 8.86 3.19
CA SER A 47 -4.59 10.30 3.22
C SER A 47 -5.90 11.00 2.86
N SER A 48 -6.67 11.40 3.87
CA SER A 48 -8.05 11.89 3.69
C SER A 48 -8.90 10.89 2.90
N LYS A 49 -9.38 11.26 1.71
CA LYS A 49 -10.21 10.41 0.82
C LYS A 49 -9.40 9.58 -0.18
N LEU A 50 -8.07 9.63 -0.10
CA LEU A 50 -7.17 8.94 -1.01
C LEU A 50 -6.44 7.82 -0.28
N VAL A 51 -5.93 6.85 -1.03
CA VAL A 51 -4.88 5.95 -0.56
C VAL A 51 -3.56 6.39 -1.20
N ALA A 52 -2.58 6.72 -0.40
CA ALA A 52 -1.22 7.02 -0.87
C ALA A 52 -0.38 5.75 -0.83
N LEU A 53 0.43 5.56 -1.87
CA LEU A 53 1.40 4.48 -1.99
C LEU A 53 2.81 5.03 -1.85
N TRP A 54 3.65 4.35 -1.10
CA TRP A 54 5.06 4.64 -0.97
C TRP A 54 5.87 3.38 -1.27
N ASP A 55 6.54 3.41 -2.42
CA ASP A 55 7.51 2.39 -2.85
C ASP A 55 8.82 2.55 -2.07
N LEU A 56 9.16 1.53 -1.28
CA LEU A 56 10.36 1.48 -0.46
C LEU A 56 11.60 1.05 -1.25
N ASP A 57 11.39 0.34 -2.35
CA ASP A 57 12.46 -0.16 -3.23
C ASP A 57 12.93 0.92 -4.22
N ASN A 58 12.21 2.04 -4.31
CA ASN A 58 12.62 3.16 -5.13
C ASN A 58 13.94 3.78 -4.60
N GLU A 59 15.02 3.62 -5.35
CA GLU A 59 16.36 4.13 -5.03
C GLU A 59 16.38 5.64 -4.75
N GLN A 60 15.44 6.38 -5.33
CA GLN A 60 15.37 7.83 -5.19
C GLN A 60 14.70 8.27 -3.88
N GLN A 61 14.11 7.33 -3.12
CA GLN A 61 13.50 7.53 -1.80
C GLN A 61 12.57 8.75 -1.76
N ARG A 62 11.77 8.94 -2.82
CA ARG A 62 10.96 10.16 -3.04
C ARG A 62 9.69 10.23 -2.18
N GLY A 63 9.49 9.29 -1.27
CA GLY A 63 8.25 9.17 -0.51
C GLY A 63 7.10 8.67 -1.38
N ILE A 64 5.96 9.37 -1.35
CA ILE A 64 4.73 8.95 -2.04
C ILE A 64 4.99 8.80 -3.55
N SER A 65 4.82 7.59 -4.06
CA SER A 65 4.98 7.24 -5.48
C SER A 65 3.68 7.44 -6.26
N GLU A 66 2.53 7.16 -5.64
CA GLU A 66 1.21 7.24 -6.27
C GLU A 66 0.13 7.59 -5.25
N THR A 67 -0.98 8.19 -5.71
CA THR A 67 -2.23 8.30 -4.94
C THR A 67 -3.38 7.70 -5.71
N LEU A 68 -4.15 6.83 -5.06
CA LEU A 68 -5.31 6.16 -5.63
C LEU A 68 -6.59 6.95 -5.33
N PRO A 69 -7.23 7.57 -6.35
CA PRO A 69 -8.50 8.24 -6.20
C PRO A 69 -9.69 7.25 -6.28
N GLY A 70 -10.88 7.71 -5.91
CA GLY A 70 -12.14 6.97 -6.12
C GLY A 70 -13.02 6.86 -4.88
N SER A 71 -12.47 7.00 -3.68
CA SER A 71 -13.28 7.04 -2.46
C SER A 71 -13.93 8.42 -2.27
N THR A 72 -15.20 8.41 -1.88
CA THR A 72 -16.00 9.62 -1.60
C THR A 72 -15.93 10.07 -0.13
N GLY A 73 -15.50 9.18 0.77
CA GLY A 73 -15.37 9.38 2.21
C GLY A 73 -13.93 9.21 2.72
N LEU A 74 -13.73 9.49 4.01
CA LEU A 74 -12.42 9.37 4.66
C LEU A 74 -12.00 7.91 4.77
N ILE A 75 -10.80 7.58 4.32
CA ILE A 75 -10.25 6.23 4.43
C ILE A 75 -10.01 5.90 5.91
N THR A 76 -10.62 4.81 6.38
CA THR A 76 -10.53 4.32 7.77
C THR A 76 -9.79 2.99 7.87
N CYS A 77 -9.73 2.23 6.77
CA CYS A 77 -9.03 0.95 6.70
C CYS A 77 -8.40 0.77 5.31
N VAL A 78 -7.17 0.25 5.27
CA VAL A 78 -6.47 -0.16 4.04
C VAL A 78 -5.87 -1.54 4.27
N LYS A 79 -5.95 -2.41 3.27
CA LYS A 79 -5.32 -3.74 3.24
C LYS A 79 -4.83 -4.10 1.85
N PHE A 80 -3.66 -4.74 1.79
CA PHE A 80 -3.21 -5.45 0.59
C PHE A 80 -3.86 -6.83 0.55
N LEU A 81 -4.46 -7.19 -0.60
CA LEU A 81 -4.90 -8.56 -0.88
C LEU A 81 -3.88 -9.33 -1.71
N ALA A 82 -3.11 -8.61 -2.53
CA ALA A 82 -2.00 -9.09 -3.33
C ALA A 82 -1.08 -7.90 -3.67
N GLN A 83 0.06 -8.16 -4.32
CA GLN A 83 0.99 -7.10 -4.77
C GLN A 83 0.30 -5.99 -5.57
N ASP A 84 -0.67 -6.38 -6.40
CA ASP A 84 -1.34 -5.51 -7.37
C ASP A 84 -2.76 -5.10 -6.93
N THR A 85 -3.22 -5.57 -5.78
CA THR A 85 -4.63 -5.45 -5.38
C THR A 85 -4.74 -4.89 -3.96
N ILE A 86 -5.35 -3.71 -3.86
CA ILE A 86 -5.54 -2.98 -2.61
C ILE A 86 -7.03 -2.81 -2.37
N VAL A 87 -7.44 -2.96 -1.11
CA VAL A 87 -8.78 -2.68 -0.65
C VAL A 87 -8.74 -1.63 0.45
N ALA A 88 -9.64 -0.66 0.36
CA ALA A 88 -9.87 0.28 1.43
C ALA A 88 -11.36 0.44 1.73
N VAL A 89 -11.66 0.82 2.96
CA VAL A 89 -13.01 1.17 3.40
C VAL A 89 -12.99 2.59 3.94
N ASN A 90 -14.08 3.30 3.72
CA ASN A 90 -14.26 4.65 4.24
C ASN A 90 -15.31 4.75 5.37
N ASP A 91 -15.39 5.92 5.97
CA ASP A 91 -16.32 6.28 7.04
C ASP A 91 -17.81 6.18 6.65
N ALA A 92 -18.13 6.20 5.35
CA ALA A 92 -19.48 5.95 4.83
C ALA A 92 -19.82 4.46 4.67
N GLY A 93 -18.88 3.54 4.97
CA GLY A 93 -19.06 2.10 4.78
C GLY A 93 -18.98 1.65 3.33
N VAL A 94 -18.33 2.45 2.46
CA VAL A 94 -18.07 2.08 1.07
C VAL A 94 -16.71 1.42 0.97
N LEU A 95 -16.69 0.23 0.38
CA LEU A 95 -15.48 -0.50 0.08
C LEU A 95 -15.02 -0.17 -1.33
N THR A 96 -13.75 0.20 -1.49
CA THR A 96 -13.13 0.46 -2.79
C THR A 96 -11.97 -0.49 -3.01
N ILE A 97 -11.91 -1.07 -4.20
CA ILE A 97 -10.86 -2.00 -4.62
C ILE A 97 -10.12 -1.37 -5.79
N TRP A 98 -8.79 -1.30 -5.69
CA TRP A 98 -7.92 -0.94 -6.80
C TRP A 98 -7.14 -2.17 -7.24
N ARG A 99 -7.09 -2.40 -8.56
CA ARG A 99 -6.18 -3.37 -9.17
C ARG A 99 -5.27 -2.67 -10.15
N HIS A 100 -3.97 -2.78 -9.93
CA HIS A 100 -2.94 -2.37 -10.89
C HIS A 100 -2.79 -3.47 -11.93
N ARG A 101 -2.88 -3.15 -13.23
CA ARG A 101 -2.58 -4.12 -14.29
C ARG A 101 -1.15 -3.89 -14.74
N ALA A 102 -0.38 -4.96 -14.93
CA ALA A 102 1.04 -4.94 -15.30
C ALA A 102 1.39 -4.20 -16.62
N ASN A 103 0.46 -3.47 -17.23
CA ASN A 103 0.69 -2.67 -18.43
C ASN A 103 -0.22 -1.43 -18.50
N SER A 104 -0.75 -0.97 -17.36
CA SER A 104 -1.64 0.18 -17.29
C SER A 104 -1.26 1.02 -16.09
N GLN A 105 -0.72 2.23 -16.34
CA GLN A 105 -0.41 3.27 -15.35
C GLN A 105 -1.67 3.82 -14.63
N ALA A 106 -2.82 3.15 -14.77
CA ALA A 106 -4.10 3.56 -14.23
C ALA A 106 -4.75 2.34 -13.55
N GLY A 107 -4.78 2.36 -12.22
CA GLY A 107 -5.56 1.40 -11.44
C GLY A 107 -7.05 1.54 -11.74
N THR A 108 -7.76 0.42 -11.91
CA THR A 108 -9.23 0.46 -12.00
C THR A 108 -9.81 0.38 -10.60
N ALA A 109 -10.61 1.38 -10.22
CA ALA A 109 -11.32 1.41 -8.94
C ALA A 109 -12.74 0.85 -9.10
N PHE A 110 -13.15 -0.01 -8.18
CA PHE A 110 -14.54 -0.47 -8.05
C PHE A 110 -15.01 -0.17 -6.63
N SER A 111 -16.16 0.48 -6.49
CA SER A 111 -16.71 0.85 -5.18
C SER A 111 -18.10 0.27 -4.99
N THR A 112 -18.34 -0.36 -3.84
CA THR A 112 -19.66 -0.90 -3.48
C THR A 112 -19.99 -0.55 -2.02
N PRO A 113 -21.25 -0.15 -1.70
CA PRO A 113 -21.70 0.00 -0.33
C PRO A 113 -21.73 -1.37 0.37
N LEU A 114 -21.23 -1.44 1.61
CA LEU A 114 -21.46 -2.61 2.44
C LEU A 114 -22.93 -2.64 2.88
N ALA A 115 -23.62 -3.75 2.63
CA ALA A 115 -24.98 -3.94 3.12
C ALA A 115 -24.98 -3.84 4.65
N ARG A 116 -25.74 -2.89 5.20
CA ARG A 116 -25.96 -2.80 6.65
C ARG A 116 -26.92 -3.94 7.03
N GLY A 117 -26.44 -4.86 7.85
CA GLY A 117 -27.25 -5.92 8.47
C GLY A 117 -28.19 -5.38 9.54
#